data_AF-A0A955KP64-F1
#
_entry.id   AF-A0A955KP64-F1
#
_cell.length_a   1.000
_cell.length_b   1.000
_cell.length_c   1.000
_cell.angle_alpha   90.00
_cell.angle_beta   90.00
_cell.angle_gamma   90.00
#
_symmetry.space_group_name_H-M   'P 1'
#
loop_
_entity.id
_entity.type
_entity.pdbx_description
1 polymer ?
#
loop_
_entity_poly.entity_id
_entity_poly.type
_entity_poly.pdbx_seq_one_letter_code
_entity_poly.pdbx_strand_id
1 'polypeptide(L)'
;MKFIVGEKTGMTQVFDAEGVCRAATVLKVSPAVIAQVKTVEKDGYAAVQLASGEQKEHRTNKAMKGHFGASVAIAREFRPRTGEETTIDGVEKGA
;
A
#
# COMPACT_ATOMS: atom_id res chain seq x y z
N MET A 1 5.23 -12.16 -2.67
CA MET A 1 4.28 -11.31 -3.43
C MET A 1 4.53 -9.85 -3.08
N LYS A 2 4.47 -8.90 -4.04
CA LYS A 2 4.64 -7.45 -3.78
C LYS A 2 3.25 -6.79 -3.82
N PHE A 3 2.91 -6.03 -2.78
CA PHE A 3 1.62 -5.33 -2.68
C PHE A 3 1.75 -3.86 -3.07
N ILE A 4 0.68 -3.30 -3.64
CA ILE A 4 0.57 -1.88 -3.96
C ILE A 4 -0.75 -1.34 -3.42
N VAL A 5 -0.77 -0.06 -3.06
CA VAL A 5 -1.99 0.66 -2.67
C VAL A 5 -2.36 1.58 -3.82
N GLY A 6 -3.59 1.45 -4.31
CA GLY A 6 -4.13 2.30 -5.38
C GLY A 6 -5.48 2.89 -5.00
N GLU A 7 -5.77 4.06 -5.52
CA GLU A 7 -7.06 4.74 -5.41
C GLU A 7 -7.89 4.49 -6.68
N LYS A 8 -9.15 4.10 -6.53
CA LYS A 8 -10.07 3.94 -7.66
C LYS A 8 -10.45 5.32 -8.20
N THR A 9 -9.98 5.66 -9.40
CA THR A 9 -10.23 6.97 -10.03
C THR A 9 -11.46 6.95 -10.93
N GLY A 10 -11.75 5.81 -11.57
CA GLY A 10 -12.89 5.72 -12.47
C GLY A 10 -13.00 4.38 -13.16
N MET A 11 -13.97 4.28 -14.05
CA MET A 11 -14.16 3.12 -14.92
C MET A 11 -14.14 3.58 -16.37
N THR A 12 -13.60 2.74 -17.23
CA THR A 12 -13.53 2.93 -18.67
C THR A 12 -13.83 1.62 -19.38
N GLN A 13 -13.85 1.63 -20.70
CA GLN A 13 -13.91 0.44 -21.52
C GLN A 13 -12.69 0.38 -22.44
N VAL A 14 -12.15 -0.83 -22.61
CA VAL A 14 -11.02 -1.11 -23.49
C VAL A 14 -11.50 -2.09 -24.55
N PHE A 15 -11.27 -1.75 -25.81
CA PHE A 15 -11.49 -2.67 -26.92
C PHE A 15 -10.24 -3.51 -27.13
N ASP A 16 -10.39 -4.83 -27.15
CA ASP A 16 -9.29 -5.72 -27.49
C ASP A 16 -9.10 -5.81 -29.02
N ALA A 17 -8.07 -6.57 -29.45
CA ALA A 17 -7.73 -6.72 -30.85
C ALA A 17 -8.83 -7.41 -31.69
N GLU A 18 -9.77 -8.10 -31.03
CA GLU A 18 -10.90 -8.80 -31.64
C GLU A 18 -12.15 -7.89 -31.72
N GLY A 19 -12.05 -6.65 -31.23
CA GLY A 19 -13.15 -5.67 -31.22
C GLY A 19 -14.13 -5.84 -30.07
N VAL A 20 -13.84 -6.68 -29.08
CA VAL A 20 -14.70 -6.91 -27.92
C VAL A 20 -14.50 -5.81 -26.88
N CYS A 21 -15.61 -5.23 -26.41
CA CYS A 21 -15.62 -4.20 -25.38
C CYS A 21 -15.49 -4.81 -23.98
N ARG A 22 -14.42 -4.47 -23.25
CA ARG A 22 -14.18 -4.93 -21.87
C ARG A 22 -14.22 -3.77 -20.89
N ALA A 23 -14.98 -3.92 -19.82
CA ALA A 23 -14.98 -2.95 -18.73
C ALA A 23 -13.66 -3.01 -17.95
N ALA A 24 -13.07 -1.84 -17.70
CA ALA A 24 -11.82 -1.69 -16.95
C ALA A 24 -11.97 -0.63 -15.86
N THR A 25 -11.28 -0.83 -14.74
CA THR A 25 -11.19 0.17 -13.66
C THR A 25 -9.83 0.83 -13.69
N VAL A 26 -9.81 2.15 -13.67
CA VAL A 26 -8.58 2.93 -13.60
C VAL A 26 -8.20 3.10 -12.13
N LEU A 27 -7.01 2.63 -11.79
CA LEU A 27 -6.41 2.77 -10.46
C LEU A 27 -5.24 3.75 -10.53
N LYS A 28 -5.29 4.81 -9.72
CA LYS A 28 -4.16 5.72 -9.51
C LYS A 28 -3.28 5.15 -8.41
N VAL A 29 -2.01 4.92 -8.74
CA VAL A 29 -1.00 4.42 -7.79
C VAL A 29 0.00 5.53 -7.56
N SER A 30 0.05 6.03 -6.33
CA SER A 30 1.09 6.96 -5.89
C SER A 30 2.28 6.17 -5.33
N PRO A 31 3.49 6.75 -5.29
CA PRO A 31 4.62 6.14 -4.61
C PRO A 31 4.23 5.71 -3.18
N ALA A 32 4.61 4.49 -2.82
CA ALA A 32 4.33 3.92 -1.51
C ALA A 32 5.65 3.53 -0.85
N VAL A 33 5.77 3.84 0.44
CA VAL A 33 6.94 3.55 1.27
C VAL A 33 6.56 2.56 2.35
N ILE A 34 7.52 1.73 2.77
CA ILE A 34 7.32 0.75 3.85
C ILE A 34 7.57 1.47 5.17
N ALA A 35 6.50 1.77 5.90
CA ALA A 35 6.57 2.51 7.15
C ALA A 35 7.03 1.63 8.32
N GLN A 36 6.55 0.39 8.36
CA GLN A 36 6.85 -0.55 9.44
C GLN A 36 6.77 -1.99 8.94
N VAL A 37 7.69 -2.81 9.45
CA VAL A 37 7.69 -4.26 9.30
C VAL A 37 7.33 -4.85 10.66
N LYS A 38 6.24 -5.61 10.71
CA LYS A 38 5.72 -6.26 11.92
C LYS A 38 6.09 -7.72 11.94
N THR A 39 6.55 -8.18 13.10
CA THR A 39 7.07 -9.54 13.31
C THR A 39 6.27 -10.24 14.40
N VAL A 40 6.20 -11.57 14.34
CA VAL A 40 5.45 -12.37 15.32
C VAL A 40 5.98 -12.13 16.75
N GLU A 41 7.29 -11.98 16.91
CA GLU A 41 7.94 -11.78 18.21
C GLU A 41 7.59 -10.46 18.89
N LYS A 42 7.50 -9.37 18.11
CA LYS A 42 7.26 -8.01 18.64
C LYS A 42 5.78 -7.64 18.65
N ASP A 43 5.04 -8.05 17.62
CA ASP A 43 3.68 -7.56 17.33
C ASP A 43 2.61 -8.67 17.43
N GLY A 44 3.00 -9.93 17.63
CA GLY A 44 2.11 -11.08 17.69
C GLY A 44 1.61 -11.58 16.32
N TYR A 45 2.01 -10.93 15.22
CA TYR A 45 1.70 -11.35 13.86
C TYR A 45 2.69 -10.78 12.84
N ALA A 46 2.78 -11.42 11.68
CA ALA A 46 3.59 -10.98 10.56
C ALA A 46 2.78 -10.03 9.66
N ALA A 47 3.26 -8.80 9.43
CA ALA A 47 2.65 -7.87 8.48
C ALA A 47 3.62 -6.79 7.98
N VAL A 48 3.28 -6.18 6.84
CA VAL A 48 3.98 -5.00 6.33
C VAL A 48 3.01 -3.83 6.29
N GLN A 49 3.41 -2.70 6.86
CA GLN A 49 2.66 -1.44 6.79
C GLN A 49 3.20 -0.59 5.64
N LEU A 50 2.33 -0.29 4.68
CA LEU A 50 2.60 0.61 3.56
C LEU A 50 1.95 1.97 3.82
N ALA A 51 2.71 3.02 3.53
CA ALA A 51 2.30 4.42 3.57
C ALA A 51 2.34 4.99 2.14
N SER A 52 1.28 5.65 1.68
CA SER A 52 1.21 6.22 0.34
C SER A 52 0.38 7.51 0.30
N GLY A 53 0.69 8.36 -0.68
CA GLY A 53 0.03 9.63 -0.92
C GLY A 53 0.49 10.73 0.02
N GLU A 54 0.29 11.97 -0.41
CA GLU A 54 0.69 13.18 0.31
C GLU A 54 -0.52 13.86 0.95
N GLN A 55 -0.39 14.26 2.21
CA GLN A 55 -1.38 15.03 2.96
C GLN A 55 -0.79 16.40 3.31
N LYS A 56 -1.61 17.45 3.28
CA LYS A 56 -1.16 18.79 3.74
C LYS A 56 -0.72 18.74 5.20
N GLU A 57 0.42 19.35 5.51
CA GLU A 57 1.05 19.24 6.83
C GLU A 57 0.16 19.63 8.02
N HIS A 58 -0.69 20.64 7.88
CA HIS A 58 -1.58 21.08 8.95
C HIS A 58 -2.75 20.12 9.20
N ARG A 59 -2.99 19.17 8.27
CA ARG A 59 -4.02 18.13 8.40
C ARG A 59 -3.48 16.82 8.98
N THR A 60 -2.17 16.75 9.26
CA THR A 60 -1.53 15.58 9.86
C THR A 60 -1.15 15.89 11.30
N ASN A 61 -1.58 15.03 12.24
CA ASN A 61 -1.26 15.18 13.65
C ASN A 61 0.23 14.91 13.93
N LYS A 62 0.75 15.38 15.08
CA LYS A 62 2.17 15.24 15.44
C LYS A 62 2.62 13.78 15.58
N ALA A 63 1.78 12.90 16.10
CA ALA A 63 2.11 11.49 16.28
C ALA A 63 2.33 10.78 14.93
N MET A 64 1.47 11.03 13.95
CA MET A 64 1.58 10.47 12.60
C MET A 64 2.82 11.01 11.89
N LYS A 65 3.12 12.30 12.03
CA LYS A 65 4.38 12.86 11.50
C LYS A 65 5.61 12.19 12.11
N GLY A 66 5.61 11.93 13.42
CA GLY A 66 6.69 11.21 14.09
C GLY A 66 6.84 9.77 13.61
N HIS A 67 5.72 9.07 13.37
CA HIS A 67 5.73 7.67 12.93
C HIS A 67 6.18 7.50 11.48
N PHE A 68 5.68 8.33 10.57
CA PHE A 68 5.95 8.21 9.13
C PHE A 68 7.11 9.07 8.62
N GLY A 69 7.61 10.03 9.40
CA GLY A 69 8.61 11.01 8.96
C GLY A 69 8.09 12.03 7.92
N ALA A 70 6.89 11.83 7.39
CA ALA A 70 6.25 12.65 6.38
C ALA A 70 4.73 12.75 6.61
N SER A 71 4.08 13.67 5.89
CA SER A 71 2.62 13.80 5.91
C SER A 71 2.00 12.84 4.89
N VAL A 72 1.62 11.66 5.36
CA VAL A 72 1.05 10.59 4.52
C VAL A 72 -0.48 10.65 4.52
N ALA A 73 -1.10 10.41 3.37
CA ALA A 73 -2.56 10.38 3.23
C ALA A 73 -3.18 9.02 3.61
N ILE A 74 -2.52 7.91 3.24
CA ILE A 74 -3.05 6.55 3.40
C ILE A 74 -1.99 5.65 4.04
N ALA A 75 -2.37 4.93 5.09
CA ALA A 75 -1.56 3.85 5.67
C ALA A 75 -2.39 2.57 5.73
N ARG A 76 -1.83 1.45 5.22
CA ARG A 76 -2.50 0.14 5.18
C ARG A 76 -1.54 -0.97 5.56
N GLU A 77 -2.05 -1.96 6.27
CA GLU A 77 -1.32 -3.17 6.62
C GLU A 77 -1.69 -4.32 5.68
N PHE A 78 -0.68 -5.05 5.26
CA PHE A 78 -0.82 -6.26 4.46
C PHE A 78 -0.26 -7.44 5.24
N ARG A 79 -1.07 -8.49 5.36
CA ARG A 79 -0.68 -9.74 6.01
C ARG A 79 -0.40 -10.80 4.94
N PRO A 80 0.62 -11.65 5.13
CA PRO A 80 0.80 -12.85 4.32
C PRO A 80 -0.46 -13.71 4.38
N ARG A 81 -0.85 -14.32 3.25
CA ARG A 81 -1.96 -15.26 3.20
C ARG A 81 -1.54 -16.58 3.82
N THR A 82 -2.37 -17.15 4.69
CA THR A 82 -2.10 -18.44 5.32
C THR A 82 -2.01 -19.54 4.25
N GLY A 83 -0.86 -20.21 4.15
CA GLY A 83 -0.62 -21.30 3.20
C GLY A 83 0.27 -20.98 1.99
N GLU A 84 0.72 -19.73 1.82
CA GLU A 84 1.76 -19.37 0.85
C GLU A 84 3.08 -19.09 1.58
N GLU A 85 4.23 -19.54 1.02
CA GLU A 85 5.60 -19.18 1.48
C GLU A 85 5.88 -17.69 1.19
N THR A 86 5.12 -16.80 1.81
CA THR A 86 5.36 -15.36 1.74
C THR A 86 5.97 -14.92 3.06
N THR A 87 7.22 -15.29 3.28
CA THR A 87 8.00 -14.77 4.40
C THR A 87 8.28 -13.29 4.17
N ILE A 88 8.29 -12.49 5.24
CA ILE A 88 8.55 -11.04 5.19
C ILE A 88 10.07 -10.75 5.00
N ASP A 89 10.86 -11.82 4.86
CA ASP A 89 12.31 -11.77 4.72
C ASP A 89 12.74 -10.93 3.51
N GLY A 90 13.58 -9.93 3.77
CA GLY A 90 14.11 -9.02 2.75
C GLY A 90 13.27 -7.76 2.47
N VAL A 91 12.16 -7.54 3.19
CA VAL A 91 11.41 -6.28 3.12
C VAL A 91 11.95 -5.33 4.19
N GLU A 92 12.67 -4.29 3.76
CA GLU A 92 13.23 -3.28 4.66
C GLU A 92 12.37 -2.02 4.71
N LYS A 93 12.44 -1.32 5.85
CA LYS A 93 11.81 -0.01 6.02
C LYS A 93 12.46 0.97 5.05
N GLY A 94 11.69 1.45 4.07
CA GLY A 94 12.07 2.57 3.22
C GLY A 94 11.48 3.83 3.84
N ALA A 95 12.34 4.68 4.42
CA ALA A 95 11.97 6.02 4.87
C ALA A 95 12.24 7.03 3.75
#